data_AF-W6USC7-F1
#
_entry.id   AF-W6USC7-F1
#
_cell.length_a   1.000
_cell.length_b   1.000
_cell.length_c   1.000
_cell.angle_alpha   90.00
_cell.angle_beta   90.00
_cell.angle_gamma   90.00
#
_symmetry.space_group_name_H-M   'P 1'
#
loop_
_entity.id
_entity.type
_entity.pdbx_description
1 polymer ?
#
loop_
_entity_poly.entity_id
_entity_poly.type
_entity_poly.pdbx_seq_one_letter_code
_entity_poly.pdbx_strand_id
1 'polypeptide(L)'
;MSLLGNKVEIIGYLDKKLILVKVYQTNAVLAVDQHAAHERILLEHFLKAWKHENIFDATVPHFGFSIRQNVAVKLHLSVSDRIMKRLFRDLKHFGIEVEMTNPSENMVQVTSFPVDICHSWTLPGAFISLLSDFFSSRVKFLLGEVSNQGEGLMYLDAAVILLLQTKACKSAIQFGDQMEVKEQYELLDQLFNCSQPFHCAHGRPSMATLLKTSTGF
;
A
#
# COMPACT_ATOMS: atom_id res chain seq x y z
N MET A 1 22.26 -13.99 -9.57
CA MET A 1 21.79 -15.36 -9.89
C MET A 1 20.29 -15.37 -9.65
N SER A 2 19.46 -15.69 -10.65
CA SER A 2 18.01 -15.75 -10.39
C SER A 2 17.72 -16.87 -9.39
N LEU A 3 16.83 -16.62 -8.45
CA LEU A 3 16.40 -17.61 -7.45
C LEU A 3 15.62 -18.75 -8.11
N LEU A 4 15.08 -18.47 -9.29
CA LEU A 4 14.39 -19.41 -10.14
C LEU A 4 15.28 -20.56 -10.62
N GLY A 5 16.56 -20.29 -10.97
CA GLY A 5 17.49 -21.34 -11.45
C GLY A 5 16.85 -22.30 -12.47
N ASN A 6 17.19 -23.59 -12.38
CA ASN A 6 16.51 -24.67 -13.15
C ASN A 6 15.26 -25.20 -12.43
N LYS A 7 14.70 -24.46 -11.46
CA LYS A 7 13.60 -24.93 -10.59
C LYS A 7 12.23 -24.64 -11.18
N VAL A 8 12.15 -23.61 -12.03
CA VAL A 8 10.93 -23.25 -12.74
C VAL A 8 11.22 -22.99 -14.21
N GLU A 9 10.21 -23.23 -15.04
CA GLU A 9 10.26 -23.00 -16.49
C GLU A 9 8.96 -22.35 -16.93
N ILE A 10 9.06 -21.29 -17.74
CA ILE A 10 7.89 -20.73 -18.43
C ILE A 10 7.56 -21.65 -19.60
N ILE A 11 6.39 -22.27 -19.55
CA ILE A 11 5.91 -23.22 -20.58
C ILE A 11 4.83 -22.60 -21.49
N GLY A 12 4.40 -21.37 -21.21
CA GLY A 12 3.43 -20.66 -22.03
C GLY A 12 3.08 -19.28 -21.50
N TYR A 13 2.54 -18.45 -22.38
CA TYR A 13 2.02 -17.13 -22.06
C TYR A 13 0.68 -16.94 -22.78
N LEU A 14 -0.42 -16.97 -22.02
CA LEU A 14 -1.78 -17.00 -22.54
C LEU A 14 -2.39 -15.60 -22.56
N ASP A 15 -2.91 -15.22 -23.74
CA ASP A 15 -3.69 -14.01 -23.99
C ASP A 15 -3.07 -12.72 -23.45
N LYS A 16 -1.74 -12.70 -23.31
CA LYS A 16 -0.98 -11.60 -22.71
C LYS A 16 -1.36 -11.29 -21.25
N LYS A 17 -1.75 -12.32 -20.50
CA LYS A 17 -2.37 -12.19 -19.17
C LYS A 17 -1.82 -13.18 -18.16
N LEU A 18 -1.70 -14.44 -18.56
CA LEU A 18 -1.30 -15.53 -17.68
C LEU A 18 0.04 -16.12 -18.14
N ILE A 19 0.99 -16.18 -17.22
CA ILE A 19 2.25 -16.89 -17.42
C ILE A 19 2.06 -18.31 -16.86
N LEU A 20 2.27 -19.32 -17.71
CA LEU A 20 2.24 -20.71 -17.30
C LEU A 20 3.63 -21.16 -16.88
N VAL A 21 3.74 -21.66 -15.65
CA VAL A 21 5.03 -21.98 -15.03
C VAL A 21 5.02 -23.43 -14.56
N LYS A 22 5.95 -24.23 -15.08
CA LYS A 22 6.25 -25.57 -14.54
C LYS A 22 7.19 -25.41 -13.35
N VAL A 23 6.84 -26.01 -12.21
CA VAL A 23 7.67 -26.03 -10.99
C VAL A 23 8.19 -27.45 -10.80
N TYR A 24 9.50 -27.64 -11.00
CA TYR A 24 10.12 -28.96 -11.03
C TYR A 24 10.10 -29.68 -9.69
N GLN A 25 10.28 -28.98 -8.58
CA GLN A 25 10.30 -29.62 -7.26
C GLN A 25 8.96 -30.23 -6.85
N THR A 26 7.86 -29.67 -7.34
CA THR A 26 6.51 -30.07 -6.94
C THR A 26 5.76 -30.78 -8.07
N ASN A 27 6.35 -30.87 -9.26
CA ASN A 27 5.70 -31.32 -10.49
C ASN A 27 4.34 -30.64 -10.72
N ALA A 28 4.28 -29.34 -10.43
CA ALA A 28 3.08 -28.54 -10.57
C ALA A 28 3.17 -27.61 -11.78
N VAL A 29 2.04 -27.33 -12.41
CA VAL A 29 1.90 -26.19 -13.33
C VAL A 29 1.08 -25.12 -12.64
N LEU A 30 1.64 -23.92 -12.56
CA LEU A 30 1.00 -22.74 -12.03
C LEU A 30 0.56 -21.83 -13.19
N ALA A 31 -0.61 -21.22 -13.06
CA ALA A 31 -0.96 -20.02 -13.80
C ALA A 31 -0.68 -18.81 -12.91
N VAL A 32 0.13 -17.88 -13.41
CA VAL A 32 0.46 -16.63 -12.73
C VAL A 32 -0.21 -15.48 -13.48
N ASP A 33 -1.07 -14.73 -12.82
CA ASP A 33 -1.67 -13.51 -13.37
C ASP A 33 -0.66 -12.38 -13.32
N GLN A 34 -0.27 -11.87 -14.49
CA GLN A 34 0.80 -10.87 -14.60
C GLN A 34 0.48 -9.58 -13.84
N HIS A 35 -0.78 -9.15 -13.87
CA HIS A 35 -1.23 -7.91 -13.25
C HIS A 35 -1.25 -8.08 -11.74
N ALA A 36 -1.90 -9.14 -11.26
CA ALA A 36 -2.01 -9.44 -9.84
C ALA A 36 -0.63 -9.71 -9.18
N ALA A 37 0.28 -10.37 -9.90
CA ALA A 37 1.66 -10.56 -9.47
C ALA A 37 2.41 -9.23 -9.36
N HIS A 38 2.30 -8.36 -10.36
CA HIS A 38 2.98 -7.07 -10.34
C HIS A 38 2.42 -6.15 -9.24
N GLU A 39 1.11 -6.15 -9.01
CA GLU A 39 0.49 -5.45 -7.87
C GLU A 39 1.12 -5.86 -6.53
N ARG A 40 1.35 -7.18 -6.32
CA ARG A 40 1.97 -7.69 -5.08
C ARG A 40 3.41 -7.23 -4.94
N ILE A 41 4.20 -7.35 -6.00
CA ILE A 41 5.61 -6.92 -6.02
C ILE A 41 5.71 -5.44 -5.65
N LEU A 42 4.90 -4.60 -6.28
CA LEU A 42 4.87 -3.16 -6.01
C LEU A 42 4.42 -2.85 -4.58
N LEU A 43 3.36 -3.51 -4.08
CA LEU A 43 2.90 -3.29 -2.72
C LEU A 43 4.00 -3.63 -1.69
N GLU A 44 4.66 -4.78 -1.83
CA GLU A 44 5.73 -5.15 -0.89
C GLU A 44 6.94 -4.23 -1.00
N HIS A 45 7.27 -3.75 -2.20
CA HIS A 45 8.29 -2.73 -2.39
C HIS A 45 7.93 -1.43 -1.64
N PHE A 46 6.71 -0.93 -1.80
CA PHE A 46 6.25 0.28 -1.12
C PHE A 46 6.16 0.11 0.40
N LEU A 47 5.70 -1.04 0.89
CA LEU A 47 5.64 -1.32 2.32
C LEU A 47 7.04 -1.39 2.95
N LYS A 48 8.03 -1.94 2.23
CA LYS A 48 9.43 -1.93 2.69
C LYS A 48 9.97 -0.51 2.80
N ALA A 49 9.72 0.33 1.80
CA ALA A 49 10.10 1.74 1.84
C ALA A 49 9.44 2.48 3.02
N TRP A 50 8.12 2.33 3.19
CA TRP A 50 7.36 2.90 4.31
C TRP A 50 7.92 2.50 5.68
N LYS A 51 8.20 1.20 5.88
CA LYS A 51 8.74 0.70 7.15
C LYS A 51 10.16 1.17 7.43
N HIS A 52 10.99 1.30 6.40
CA HIS A 52 12.37 1.75 6.54
C HIS A 52 12.46 3.26 6.84
N GLU A 53 11.54 4.05 6.29
CA GLU A 53 11.41 5.49 6.57
C GLU A 53 10.79 5.80 7.94
N ASN A 54 10.03 4.86 8.53
CA ASN A 54 9.39 5.01 9.84
C ASN A 54 10.24 4.56 11.04
N ILE A 55 11.51 4.20 10.84
CA ILE A 55 12.42 3.92 11.95
C ILE A 55 12.85 5.26 12.57
N PHE A 56 11.94 5.94 13.28
CA PHE A 56 12.13 7.00 14.28
C PHE A 56 13.32 7.97 14.15
N ASP A 57 13.83 8.24 12.95
CA ASP A 57 14.87 9.23 12.70
C ASP A 57 14.25 10.39 11.94
N ALA A 58 13.94 11.44 12.70
CA ALA A 58 13.12 12.58 12.31
C ALA A 58 13.84 13.56 11.35
N THR A 59 14.81 13.10 10.57
CA THR A 59 15.69 14.01 9.83
C THR A 59 15.44 14.09 8.33
N VAL A 60 15.09 13.05 7.56
CA VAL A 60 14.78 13.20 6.11
C VAL A 60 14.23 11.89 5.49
N PRO A 61 13.63 11.93 4.28
CA PRO A 61 12.29 12.37 3.91
C PRO A 61 11.30 11.19 3.77
N HIS A 62 10.12 11.27 4.39
CA HIS A 62 8.96 10.47 3.94
C HIS A 62 8.76 10.77 2.46
N PHE A 63 8.67 9.76 1.57
CA PHE A 63 8.31 9.90 0.14
C PHE A 63 8.06 11.36 -0.28
N GLY A 64 9.14 12.06 -0.66
CA GLY A 64 9.24 13.52 -0.59
C GLY A 64 8.02 14.26 -1.16
N PHE A 65 7.25 14.87 -0.26
CA PHE A 65 6.07 15.71 -0.46
C PHE A 65 5.60 15.85 -1.91
N SER A 66 4.51 15.17 -2.30
CA SER A 66 3.70 15.63 -3.42
C SER A 66 2.23 15.21 -3.33
N ILE A 67 1.40 16.24 -3.15
CA ILE A 67 -0.05 16.22 -3.13
C ILE A 67 -0.56 16.78 -4.47
N ARG A 68 -1.71 16.34 -4.96
CA ARG A 68 -2.46 17.10 -6.00
C ARG A 68 -3.94 17.30 -5.69
N GLN A 69 -4.44 16.89 -4.52
CA GLN A 69 -5.80 17.19 -4.07
C GLN A 69 -5.87 17.26 -2.54
N ASN A 70 -6.84 18.02 -2.03
CA ASN A 70 -7.05 18.19 -0.61
C ASN A 70 -8.10 17.22 -0.06
N VAL A 71 -7.85 16.65 1.11
CA VAL A 71 -8.78 15.73 1.78
C VAL A 71 -9.44 16.43 2.96
N ALA A 72 -10.77 16.59 2.92
CA ALA A 72 -11.53 17.14 4.03
C ALA A 72 -11.78 16.07 5.10
N VAL A 73 -11.44 16.38 6.36
CA VAL A 73 -11.70 15.51 7.52
C VAL A 73 -12.46 16.33 8.55
N LYS A 74 -13.53 15.74 9.08
CA LYS A 74 -14.32 16.36 10.14
C LYS A 74 -13.76 15.94 11.49
N LEU A 75 -13.41 16.91 12.34
CA LEU A 75 -13.08 16.63 13.73
C LEU A 75 -14.38 16.38 14.52
N HIS A 76 -14.42 15.29 15.26
CA HIS A 76 -15.60 14.92 16.06
C HIS A 76 -15.84 15.84 17.27
N LEU A 77 -14.83 16.60 17.69
CA LEU A 77 -14.88 17.50 18.84
C LEU A 77 -14.38 18.90 18.46
N SER A 78 -15.10 19.93 18.89
CA SER A 78 -14.57 21.29 18.92
C SER A 78 -13.48 21.36 19.98
N VAL A 79 -12.29 21.80 19.60
CA VAL A 79 -11.15 21.93 20.50
C VAL A 79 -10.69 23.38 20.56
N SER A 80 -10.12 23.79 21.70
CA SER A 80 -9.52 25.11 21.83
C SER A 80 -8.36 25.31 20.84
N ASP A 81 -8.10 26.56 20.45
CA ASP A 81 -6.96 26.92 19.59
C ASP A 81 -5.63 26.37 20.08
N ARG A 82 -5.46 26.27 21.41
CA ARG A 82 -4.25 25.70 22.03
C ARG A 82 -4.10 24.22 21.69
N ILE A 83 -5.17 23.44 21.79
CA ILE A 83 -5.16 22.01 21.47
C ILE A 83 -5.02 21.82 19.97
N MET A 84 -5.69 22.63 19.15
CA MET A 84 -5.57 22.60 17.70
C MET A 84 -4.13 22.84 17.22
N LYS A 85 -3.45 23.87 17.75
CA LYS A 85 -2.03 24.13 17.44
C LYS A 85 -1.11 22.98 17.84
N ARG A 86 -1.42 22.28 18.95
CA ARG A 86 -0.69 21.08 19.38
C ARG A 86 -0.94 19.91 18.44
N LEU A 87 -2.19 19.68 18.06
CA LEU A 87 -2.57 18.65 17.09
C LEU A 87 -1.83 18.87 15.76
N PHE A 88 -1.80 20.07 15.21
CA PHE A 88 -1.15 20.31 13.92
C PHE A 88 0.36 20.09 13.97
N ARG A 89 1.00 20.46 15.09
CA ARG A 89 2.42 20.15 15.32
C ARG A 89 2.66 18.65 15.41
N ASP A 90 1.78 17.95 16.13
CA ASP A 90 1.83 16.49 16.30
C ASP A 90 1.64 15.75 14.97
N LEU A 91 0.65 16.15 14.17
CA LEU A 91 0.41 15.63 12.81
C LEU A 91 1.62 15.83 11.89
N LYS A 92 2.31 16.97 12.01
CA LYS A 92 3.53 17.23 11.23
C LYS A 92 4.65 16.23 11.52
N HIS A 93 4.74 15.71 12.75
CA HIS A 93 5.68 14.63 13.08
C HIS A 93 5.34 13.30 12.39
N PHE A 94 4.10 13.13 11.94
CA PHE A 94 3.64 11.99 11.14
C PHE A 94 3.66 12.27 9.63
N GLY A 95 4.27 13.37 9.18
CA GLY A 95 4.29 13.78 7.78
C GLY A 95 2.94 14.30 7.27
N ILE A 96 2.02 14.65 8.17
CA ILE A 96 0.67 15.14 7.84
C ILE A 96 0.61 16.65 8.08
N GLU A 97 0.37 17.40 7.02
CA GLU A 97 0.11 18.84 7.12
C GLU A 97 -1.36 19.13 6.90
N VAL A 98 -1.89 20.09 7.66
CA VAL A 98 -3.31 20.43 7.66
C VAL A 98 -3.52 21.93 7.68
N GLU A 99 -4.59 22.37 7.03
CA GLU A 99 -5.07 23.74 7.02
C GLU A 99 -6.51 23.82 7.53
N MET A 100 -6.87 24.96 8.12
CA MET A 100 -8.24 25.22 8.54
C MET A 100 -9.04 25.80 7.39
N THR A 101 -10.16 25.14 7.04
CA THR A 101 -11.07 25.63 6.00
C THR A 101 -12.26 26.36 6.60
N ASN A 102 -12.94 25.77 7.59
CA ASN A 102 -14.07 26.38 8.25
C ASN A 102 -14.08 26.09 9.77
N PRO A 103 -13.67 27.06 10.61
CA PRO A 103 -13.63 26.90 12.06
C PRO A 103 -14.98 26.55 12.69
N SER A 104 -16.11 27.02 12.12
CA SER A 104 -17.44 26.75 12.68
C SER A 104 -17.92 25.32 12.44
N GLU A 105 -17.32 24.60 11.48
CA GLU A 105 -17.72 23.23 11.11
C GLU A 105 -16.74 22.16 11.62
N ASN A 106 -15.70 22.56 12.36
CA ASN A 106 -14.62 21.69 12.83
C ASN A 106 -13.99 20.86 11.69
N MET A 107 -13.89 21.40 10.48
CA MET A 107 -13.31 20.69 9.34
C MET A 107 -11.86 21.11 9.11
N VAL A 108 -10.96 20.12 9.11
CA VAL A 108 -9.56 20.29 8.70
C VAL A 108 -9.42 19.82 7.26
N GLN A 109 -8.52 20.48 6.53
CA GLN A 109 -8.12 20.06 5.21
C GLN A 109 -6.72 19.49 5.29
N VAL A 110 -6.57 18.20 5.03
CA VAL A 110 -5.26 17.57 4.91
C VAL A 110 -4.66 18.03 3.60
N THR A 111 -3.58 18.80 3.72
CA THR A 111 -2.81 19.31 2.60
C THR A 111 -1.68 18.34 2.32
N SER A 112 -0.90 17.88 3.29
CA SER A 112 0.16 16.87 3.05
C SER A 112 -0.12 15.53 3.74
N PHE A 113 0.32 14.43 3.13
CA PHE A 113 0.24 13.08 3.67
C PHE A 113 1.52 12.28 3.35
N PRO A 114 1.95 11.33 4.21
CA PRO A 114 3.19 10.57 4.03
C PRO A 114 3.21 9.57 2.86
N VAL A 115 2.19 9.60 1.99
CA VAL A 115 2.11 8.83 0.75
C VAL A 115 1.52 9.76 -0.32
N ASP A 116 2.04 9.68 -1.55
CA ASP A 116 1.51 10.46 -2.67
C ASP A 116 0.00 10.23 -2.86
N ILE A 117 -0.75 11.31 -2.97
CA ILE A 117 -2.19 11.28 -3.29
C ILE A 117 -2.42 12.04 -4.59
N CYS A 118 -2.65 11.30 -5.68
CA CYS A 118 -2.97 11.91 -6.96
C CYS A 118 -4.43 12.36 -7.02
N HIS A 119 -4.69 13.52 -7.65
CA HIS A 119 -6.04 14.07 -7.85
C HIS A 119 -6.97 13.18 -8.69
N SER A 120 -6.41 12.35 -9.57
CA SER A 120 -7.20 11.43 -10.40
C SER A 120 -7.61 10.15 -9.67
N TRP A 121 -7.11 9.94 -8.45
CA TRP A 121 -7.47 8.76 -7.67
C TRP A 121 -8.79 8.97 -6.96
N THR A 122 -9.71 8.04 -7.18
CA THR A 122 -10.84 7.85 -6.27
C THR A 122 -10.31 7.26 -4.97
N LEU A 123 -10.38 8.04 -3.89
CA LEU A 123 -9.94 7.60 -2.57
C LEU A 123 -10.92 6.56 -1.99
N PRO A 124 -10.44 5.46 -1.40
CA PRO A 124 -11.31 4.51 -0.71
C PRO A 124 -12.06 5.21 0.44
N GLY A 125 -13.37 4.97 0.59
CA GLY A 125 -14.13 5.53 1.72
C GLY A 125 -13.56 5.13 3.09
N ALA A 126 -13.01 3.91 3.18
CA ALA A 126 -12.33 3.43 4.37
C ALA A 126 -11.07 4.23 4.72
N PHE A 127 -10.36 4.79 3.74
CA PHE A 127 -9.22 5.68 4.01
C PHE A 127 -9.66 6.94 4.76
N ILE A 128 -10.75 7.57 4.32
CA ILE A 128 -11.29 8.77 4.98
C ILE A 128 -11.75 8.45 6.41
N SER A 129 -12.40 7.30 6.61
CA SER A 129 -12.81 6.84 7.94
C SER A 129 -11.60 6.65 8.87
N LEU A 130 -10.60 5.90 8.43
CA LEU A 130 -9.38 5.64 9.22
C LEU A 130 -8.63 6.94 9.55
N LEU A 131 -8.59 7.88 8.61
CA LEU A 131 -8.00 9.19 8.84
C LEU A 131 -8.79 9.99 9.90
N SER A 132 -10.12 9.96 9.84
CA SER A 132 -10.99 10.55 10.86
C SER A 132 -10.79 9.91 12.24
N ASP A 133 -10.66 8.59 12.30
CA ASP A 133 -10.43 7.83 13.53
C ASP A 133 -9.04 8.14 14.12
N PHE A 134 -8.01 8.25 13.28
CA PHE A 134 -6.69 8.69 13.68
C PHE A 134 -6.73 10.08 14.32
N PHE A 135 -7.33 11.06 13.65
CA PHE A 135 -7.44 12.44 14.15
C PHE A 135 -8.21 12.49 15.47
N SER A 136 -9.31 11.74 15.56
CA SER A 136 -10.12 11.64 16.78
C SER A 136 -9.33 11.02 17.94
N SER A 137 -8.56 9.97 17.69
CA SER A 137 -7.68 9.35 18.69
C SER A 137 -6.59 10.32 19.17
N ARG A 138 -5.95 11.08 18.26
CA ARG A 138 -4.96 12.09 18.62
C ARG A 138 -5.55 13.23 19.45
N VAL A 139 -6.76 13.68 19.12
CA VAL A 139 -7.46 14.70 19.93
C VAL A 139 -7.71 14.19 21.35
N LYS A 140 -8.27 12.99 21.52
CA LYS A 140 -8.52 12.38 22.85
C LYS A 140 -7.23 12.26 23.67
N PHE A 141 -6.14 11.86 23.01
CA PHE A 141 -4.83 11.79 23.65
C PHE A 141 -4.34 13.16 24.13
N LEU A 142 -4.45 14.20 23.29
CA LEU A 142 -4.04 15.56 23.65
C LEU A 142 -4.91 16.21 24.74
N LEU A 143 -6.16 15.76 24.87
CA LEU A 143 -7.07 16.14 25.96
C LEU A 143 -6.79 15.37 27.26
N GLY A 144 -5.98 14.31 27.22
CA GLY A 144 -5.69 13.46 28.37
C GLY A 144 -6.80 12.46 28.71
N GLU A 145 -7.77 12.25 27.81
CA GLU A 145 -8.86 11.29 28.00
C GLU A 145 -8.37 9.84 27.85
N VAL A 146 -7.29 9.64 27.10
CA VAL A 146 -6.63 8.35 26.91
C VAL A 146 -5.13 8.49 27.14
N SER A 147 -4.52 7.48 27.74
CA SER A 147 -3.07 7.43 28.02
C SER A 147 -2.28 6.69 26.94
N ASN A 148 -2.93 5.82 26.16
CA ASN A 148 -2.27 5.00 25.15
C ASN A 148 -2.25 5.71 23.79
N GLN A 149 -1.04 6.09 23.34
CA GLN A 149 -0.85 6.67 22.01
C GLN A 149 -0.96 5.65 20.87
N GLY A 150 -0.79 4.36 21.15
CA GLY A 150 -0.63 3.31 20.14
C GLY A 150 -1.88 3.02 19.32
N GLU A 151 -3.07 3.20 19.89
CA GLU A 151 -4.34 2.97 19.18
C GLU A 151 -4.49 3.87 17.95
N GLY A 152 -4.11 5.15 18.08
CA GLY A 152 -4.11 6.11 16.97
C GLY A 152 -3.21 5.67 15.81
N LEU A 153 -2.00 5.18 16.13
CA LEU A 153 -1.03 4.79 15.11
C LEU A 153 -1.51 3.63 14.24
N MET A 154 -2.32 2.71 14.81
CA MET A 154 -2.90 1.61 14.04
C MET A 154 -3.83 2.11 12.92
N TYR A 155 -4.60 3.18 13.16
CA TYR A 155 -5.45 3.79 12.14
C TYR A 155 -4.63 4.46 11.03
N LEU A 156 -3.54 5.16 11.40
CA LEU A 156 -2.64 5.78 10.44
C LEU A 156 -1.96 4.72 9.55
N ASP A 157 -1.42 3.67 10.16
CA ASP A 157 -0.80 2.56 9.43
C ASP A 157 -1.79 1.91 8.47
N ALA A 158 -3.02 1.64 8.92
CA ALA A 158 -4.06 1.10 8.06
C ALA A 158 -4.43 2.05 6.90
N ALA A 159 -4.53 3.36 7.16
CA ALA A 159 -4.82 4.37 6.14
C ALA A 159 -3.71 4.42 5.08
N VAL A 160 -2.45 4.40 5.51
CA VAL A 160 -1.28 4.35 4.63
C VAL A 160 -1.28 3.08 3.79
N ILE A 161 -1.51 1.92 4.40
CA ILE A 161 -1.57 0.63 3.67
C ILE A 161 -2.63 0.67 2.56
N LEU A 162 -3.83 1.20 2.82
CA LEU A 162 -4.87 1.34 1.79
C LEU A 162 -4.43 2.22 0.61
N LEU A 163 -3.71 3.32 0.88
CA LEU A 163 -3.17 4.16 -0.19
C LEU A 163 -2.05 3.47 -0.96
N LEU A 164 -1.18 2.71 -0.29
CA LEU A 164 -0.13 1.94 -0.95
C LEU A 164 -0.71 0.81 -1.82
N GLN A 165 -1.80 0.17 -1.40
CA GLN A 165 -2.55 -0.77 -2.23
C GLN A 165 -3.11 -0.09 -3.48
N THR A 166 -3.70 1.10 -3.31
CA THR A 166 -4.19 1.91 -4.44
C THR A 166 -3.05 2.30 -5.38
N LYS A 167 -1.91 2.74 -4.84
CA LYS A 167 -0.71 3.09 -5.62
C LYS A 167 -0.17 1.89 -6.39
N ALA A 168 -0.10 0.71 -5.77
CA ALA A 168 0.31 -0.52 -6.42
C ALA A 168 -0.63 -0.90 -7.57
N CYS A 169 -1.95 -0.82 -7.37
CA CYS A 169 -2.95 -1.03 -8.41
C CYS A 169 -2.73 -0.14 -9.64
N LYS A 170 -2.57 1.17 -9.39
CA LYS A 170 -2.49 2.18 -10.44
C LYS A 170 -1.12 2.19 -11.15
N SER A 171 -0.10 1.62 -10.54
CA SER A 171 1.27 1.57 -11.08
C SER A 171 1.61 0.21 -11.72
N ALA A 172 0.80 -0.82 -11.46
CA ALA A 172 1.01 -2.14 -12.02
C ALA A 172 0.80 -2.16 -13.54
N ILE A 173 1.48 -3.11 -14.17
CA ILE A 173 1.29 -3.48 -15.58
C ILE A 173 -0.20 -3.74 -15.83
N GLN A 174 -0.75 -3.28 -16.94
CA GLN A 174 -2.16 -3.48 -17.23
C GLN A 174 -2.42 -4.92 -17.70
N PHE A 175 -3.64 -5.39 -17.46
CA PHE A 175 -4.06 -6.71 -17.88
C PHE A 175 -4.16 -6.76 -19.42
N GLY A 176 -3.36 -7.60 -20.06
CA GLY A 176 -3.27 -7.69 -21.53
C GLY A 176 -2.07 -6.96 -22.14
N ASP A 177 -1.27 -6.24 -21.34
CA ASP A 177 -0.01 -5.68 -21.80
C ASP A 177 0.95 -6.81 -22.20
N GLN A 178 1.65 -6.63 -23.32
CA GLN A 178 2.62 -7.59 -23.81
C GLN A 178 3.87 -7.58 -22.90
N MET A 179 4.35 -8.76 -22.52
CA MET A 179 5.64 -8.93 -21.85
C MET A 179 6.60 -9.79 -22.69
N GLU A 180 7.85 -9.34 -22.81
CA GLU A 180 8.94 -10.17 -23.31
C GLU A 180 9.25 -11.32 -22.33
N VAL A 181 9.79 -12.42 -22.85
CA VAL A 181 10.13 -13.60 -22.02
C VAL A 181 11.07 -13.23 -20.87
N LYS A 182 12.00 -12.30 -21.10
CA LYS A 182 12.90 -11.80 -20.07
C LYS A 182 12.13 -11.11 -18.93
N GLU A 183 11.20 -10.22 -19.26
CA GLU A 183 10.36 -9.51 -18.29
C GLU A 183 9.47 -10.49 -17.49
N GLN A 184 8.99 -11.56 -18.14
CA GLN A 184 8.22 -12.60 -17.46
C GLN A 184 9.06 -13.33 -16.41
N TYR A 185 10.32 -13.68 -16.73
CA TYR A 185 11.23 -14.28 -15.75
C TYR A 185 11.58 -13.31 -14.61
N GLU A 186 11.78 -12.02 -14.91
CA GLU A 186 12.03 -10.99 -13.90
C GLU A 186 10.84 -10.80 -12.97
N LEU A 187 9.61 -10.81 -13.50
CA LEU A 187 8.38 -10.77 -12.71
C LEU A 187 8.28 -11.97 -11.79
N LEU A 188 8.54 -13.19 -12.28
CA LEU A 188 8.50 -14.41 -11.47
C LEU A 188 9.56 -14.39 -10.36
N ASP A 189 10.77 -13.91 -10.64
CA ASP A 189 11.85 -13.83 -9.66
C ASP A 189 11.48 -12.84 -8.55
N GLN A 190 10.94 -11.68 -8.90
CA GLN A 190 10.45 -10.70 -7.94
C GLN A 190 9.24 -11.23 -7.14
N LEU A 191 8.30 -11.91 -7.80
CA LEU A 191 7.11 -12.45 -7.15
C LEU A 191 7.48 -13.50 -6.12
N PHE A 192 8.36 -14.45 -6.43
CA PHE A 192 8.75 -15.49 -5.46
C PHE A 192 9.66 -14.98 -4.34
N ASN A 193 10.19 -13.76 -4.45
CA ASN A 193 10.85 -13.04 -3.37
C ASN A 193 9.89 -12.26 -2.46
N CYS A 194 8.61 -12.18 -2.83
CA CYS A 194 7.59 -11.58 -1.99
C CYS A 194 7.25 -12.50 -0.80
N SER A 195 6.96 -11.90 0.34
CA SER A 195 6.50 -12.59 1.54
C SER A 195 5.10 -13.20 1.39
N GLN A 196 4.24 -12.59 0.58
CA GLN A 196 2.89 -13.06 0.29
C GLN A 196 2.66 -13.21 -1.22
N PRO A 197 3.35 -14.16 -1.88
CA PRO A 197 3.41 -14.21 -3.33
C PRO A 197 2.09 -14.66 -3.96
N PHE A 198 1.16 -15.26 -3.20
CA PHE A 198 -0.08 -15.88 -3.68
C PHE A 198 -1.29 -14.94 -3.77
N HIS A 199 -1.16 -13.70 -3.32
CA HIS A 199 -2.24 -12.70 -3.36
C HIS A 199 -1.75 -11.40 -3.98
N CYS A 200 -2.59 -10.69 -4.73
CA CYS A 200 -2.34 -9.34 -5.20
C CYS A 200 -2.44 -8.32 -4.05
N ALA A 201 -2.31 -7.02 -4.36
CA ALA A 201 -2.41 -5.95 -3.36
C ALA A 201 -3.77 -5.91 -2.63
N HIS A 202 -4.84 -6.40 -3.27
CA HIS A 202 -6.22 -6.40 -2.76
C HIS A 202 -6.71 -7.78 -2.32
N GLY A 203 -5.83 -8.80 -2.30
CA GLY A 203 -6.16 -10.14 -1.81
C GLY A 203 -6.64 -11.13 -2.88
N ARG A 204 -6.82 -10.72 -4.14
CA ARG A 204 -7.13 -11.67 -5.24
C ARG A 204 -5.95 -12.62 -5.46
N PRO A 205 -6.16 -13.87 -5.88
CA PRO A 205 -5.04 -14.77 -6.18
C PRO A 205 -4.14 -14.19 -7.29
N SER A 206 -2.83 -14.15 -7.06
CA SER A 206 -1.82 -13.79 -8.07
C SER A 206 -1.31 -15.01 -8.84
N MET A 207 -1.45 -16.20 -8.26
CA MET A 207 -1.17 -17.46 -8.92
C MET A 207 -2.07 -18.57 -8.41
N ALA A 208 -2.32 -19.57 -9.25
CA ALA A 208 -3.08 -20.76 -8.91
C ALA A 208 -2.44 -22.00 -9.51
N THR A 209 -2.50 -23.12 -8.79
CA THR A 209 -2.10 -24.43 -9.33
C THR A 209 -3.16 -24.91 -10.29
N LEU A 210 -2.79 -25.09 -11.56
CA LEU A 210 -3.68 -25.68 -12.56
C LEU A 210 -3.71 -27.20 -12.44
N LEU A 211 -2.53 -27.80 -12.26
CA LEU A 211 -2.40 -29.25 -12.18
C LEU A 211 -1.15 -29.64 -11.40
N LYS A 212 -1.16 -30.82 -10.78
CA LYS A 212 -0.02 -31.43 -10.11
C LYS A 212 0.09 -32.88 -10.54
N THR A 213 1.26 -33.32 -11.01
CA THR A 213 1.45 -34.71 -11.43
C THR A 213 2.19 -35.52 -10.36
N SER A 214 1.77 -36.77 -10.18
CA SER A 214 2.43 -37.73 -9.28
C SER A 214 3.65 -38.39 -9.92
N THR A 215 3.75 -38.39 -11.25
CA THR A 215 4.76 -39.15 -12.02
C THR A 215 5.73 -38.28 -12.85
N GLY A 216 5.74 -36.96 -12.65
CA GLY A 216 6.51 -36.05 -13.51
C GLY A 216 5.85 -35.86 -14.88
N PHE A 217 6.36 -34.90 -15.65
CA PHE A 217 5.99 -34.64 -17.04
C PHE A 217 7.17 -34.86 -17.95
#